data_AF-A0AAE1B1I6-F1
#
_entry.id   AF-A0AAE1B1I6-F1
#
_cell.length_a   1.000
_cell.length_b   1.000
_cell.length_c   1.000
_cell.angle_alpha   90.00
_cell.angle_beta   90.00
_cell.angle_gamma   90.00
#
_symmetry.space_group_name_H-M   'P 1'
#
loop_
_entity.id
_entity.type
_entity.pdbx_description
1 polymer ?
#
loop_
_entity_poly.entity_id
_entity_poly.type
_entity_poly.pdbx_seq_one_letter_code
_entity_poly.pdbx_strand_id
1 'polypeptide(L)'
;MRSFALVLALLPIFVDWKALCTNHYRNDDALDNWTNIREVLYGLVDNGILVKVLRFKGAGSNYLNWMSKNRLIESDWEDLKFAKPNFFGLVENLNEADVSPPSLRYPSPSSTTTEAVWTVTVDKEKPACIWERNETYPYFKYVAGQKYENLNSYRIRSAQAIVVLLNYMHFPQGEPSEYHDLFRTGEKECRFAFRGTAKVGQLVYQAYETGAEVKDYMEATCKTDNWKNIDQILFGIIHKGKMVKTNFFNGERTNYLDWFQPEYLLNSSWYDLPIGSQHFFSIIGNPDLKRRFYIERNFGACTDDAGWVVVSNKPPRPCPWEDSEIFPIIKFTAGPKAENWSEGDVLEADAFVIFLKYKKL
;
A
#
# COMPACT_ATOMS: atom_id res chain seq x y z
N MET A 1 -25.66 -11.37 18.03
CA MET A 1 -24.52 -11.83 17.21
C MET A 1 -24.51 -11.06 15.90
N ARG A 2 -23.68 -10.03 15.78
CA ARG A 2 -23.38 -9.39 14.49
C ARG A 2 -21.87 -9.32 14.42
N SER A 3 -21.27 -10.24 13.67
CA SER A 3 -19.87 -10.13 13.27
C SER A 3 -19.73 -8.91 12.37
N PHE A 4 -19.05 -7.89 12.85
CA PHE A 4 -18.66 -6.77 12.01
C PHE A 4 -17.46 -7.21 11.17
N ALA A 5 -17.67 -7.26 9.86
CA ALA A 5 -16.62 -7.46 8.89
C ALA A 5 -15.64 -6.28 8.98
N LEU A 6 -14.38 -6.62 9.22
CA LEU A 6 -13.24 -5.73 9.22
C LEU A 6 -13.07 -5.16 7.80
N VAL A 7 -13.54 -3.94 7.55
CA VAL A 7 -13.26 -3.22 6.30
C VAL A 7 -11.85 -2.66 6.41
N LEU A 8 -10.87 -3.44 5.93
CA LEU A 8 -9.52 -2.96 5.68
C LEU A 8 -9.57 -2.04 4.46
N ALA A 9 -9.62 -0.72 4.69
CA ALA A 9 -9.48 0.27 3.63
C ALA A 9 -8.03 0.23 3.11
N LEU A 10 -7.90 0.05 1.80
CA LEU A 10 -6.65 0.02 1.05
C LEU A 10 -6.03 1.42 1.00
N LEU A 11 -4.83 1.57 1.57
CA LEU A 11 -3.97 2.75 1.46
C LEU A 11 -3.10 2.66 0.18
N PRO A 12 -2.70 3.78 -0.45
CA PRO A 12 -1.75 3.75 -1.55
C PRO A 12 -0.31 3.52 -1.04
N ILE A 13 0.19 2.32 -1.32
CA ILE A 13 1.55 1.94 -1.80
C ILE A 13 2.80 2.35 -0.96
N PHE A 14 3.52 1.29 -0.52
CA PHE A 14 4.87 1.21 0.08
C PHE A 14 5.10 1.76 1.50
N VAL A 15 4.40 1.19 2.48
CA VAL A 15 5.10 0.67 3.67
C VAL A 15 4.51 -0.72 3.91
N ASP A 16 5.28 -1.77 3.63
CA ASP A 16 4.97 -3.07 4.21
C ASP A 16 5.20 -2.92 5.70
N TRP A 17 4.18 -2.49 6.44
CA TRP A 17 4.25 -2.34 7.89
C TRP A 17 4.47 -3.68 8.60
N LYS A 18 4.35 -4.80 7.87
CA LYS A 18 4.73 -6.14 8.34
C LYS A 18 6.20 -6.47 8.06
N ALA A 19 6.87 -5.72 7.19
CA ALA A 19 8.31 -5.82 7.01
C ALA A 19 9.02 -5.19 8.21
N LEU A 20 10.08 -5.85 8.69
CA LEU A 20 10.94 -5.34 9.75
C LEU A 20 11.69 -4.10 9.24
N CYS A 21 11.16 -2.91 9.50
CA CYS A 21 11.90 -1.67 9.34
C CYS A 21 13.01 -1.61 10.41
N THR A 22 14.27 -1.45 10.00
CA THR A 22 15.41 -1.35 10.94
C THR A 22 15.63 0.06 11.50
N ASN A 23 14.81 1.03 11.09
CA ASN A 23 14.90 2.45 11.48
C ASN A 23 13.50 3.05 11.66
N HIS A 24 13.39 4.15 12.41
CA HIS A 24 12.17 4.96 12.47
C HIS A 24 11.87 5.58 11.11
N TYR A 25 10.59 5.61 10.75
CA TYR A 25 10.10 6.19 9.51
C TYR A 25 9.12 7.33 9.81
N ARG A 26 9.37 8.50 9.21
CA ARG A 26 8.46 9.64 9.21
C ARG A 26 7.92 9.81 7.79
N ASN A 27 6.61 9.95 7.65
CA ASN A 27 6.00 10.36 6.40
C ASN A 27 5.88 11.89 6.39
N ASP A 28 6.86 12.57 5.83
CA ASP A 28 6.94 14.03 5.86
C ASP A 28 5.70 14.69 5.26
N ASP A 29 5.20 14.20 4.12
CA ASP A 29 4.00 14.74 3.49
C ASP A 29 2.77 14.64 4.41
N ALA A 30 2.54 13.48 5.03
CA ALA A 30 1.41 13.28 5.92
C ALA A 30 1.46 14.16 7.18
N LEU A 31 2.66 14.38 7.74
CA LEU A 31 2.83 15.18 8.95
C LEU A 31 2.88 16.68 8.66
N ASP A 32 3.51 17.09 7.56
CA ASP A 32 3.70 18.49 7.18
C ASP A 32 2.43 19.06 6.53
N ASN A 33 1.64 18.21 5.85
CA ASN A 33 0.36 18.57 5.22
C ASN A 33 -0.86 17.98 5.95
N TRP A 34 -0.86 18.04 7.28
CA TRP A 34 -1.93 17.48 8.13
C TRP A 34 -3.28 18.20 7.97
N THR A 35 -4.05 17.81 6.96
CA THR A 35 -5.35 18.39 6.64
C THR A 35 -6.33 17.31 6.17
N ASN A 36 -7.63 17.58 6.28
CA ASN A 36 -8.69 16.72 5.75
C ASN A 36 -8.73 15.28 6.29
N ILE A 37 -8.13 15.02 7.46
CA ILE A 37 -8.14 13.69 8.07
C ILE A 37 -9.50 13.46 8.76
N ARG A 38 -10.19 12.36 8.41
CA ARG A 38 -11.42 11.87 9.05
C ARG A 38 -11.12 11.18 10.35
N GLU A 39 -10.20 10.23 10.30
CA GLU A 39 -9.84 9.38 11.43
C GLU A 39 -8.35 9.09 11.45
N VAL A 40 -7.82 8.88 12.64
CA VAL A 40 -6.47 8.38 12.83
C VAL A 40 -6.56 7.03 13.54
N LEU A 41 -5.89 6.03 13.00
CA LEU A 41 -5.73 4.73 13.63
C LEU A 41 -4.35 4.68 14.28
N TYR A 42 -4.31 4.42 15.59
CA TYR A 42 -3.10 4.08 16.33
C TYR A 42 -3.09 2.58 16.54
N GLY A 43 -2.07 1.89 16.02
CA GLY A 43 -1.94 0.44 16.06
C GLY A 43 -0.65 0.01 16.72
N LEU A 44 -0.72 -1.00 17.57
CA LEU A 44 0.44 -1.71 18.11
C LEU A 44 0.68 -2.96 17.28
N VAL A 45 1.92 -3.18 16.86
CA VAL A 45 2.33 -4.31 16.02
C VAL A 45 3.23 -5.24 16.80
N ASP A 46 2.89 -6.52 16.82
CA ASP A 46 3.69 -7.59 17.43
C ASP A 46 3.62 -8.81 16.51
N ASN A 47 4.76 -9.40 16.18
CA ASN A 47 4.93 -10.46 15.18
C ASN A 47 4.27 -10.15 13.81
N GLY A 48 4.39 -8.90 13.36
CA GLY A 48 3.86 -8.46 12.06
C GLY A 48 2.33 -8.39 11.96
N ILE A 49 1.61 -8.45 13.10
CA ILE A 49 0.16 -8.30 13.16
C ILE A 49 -0.24 -7.18 14.12
N LEU A 50 -1.37 -6.52 13.84
CA LEU A 50 -1.97 -5.54 14.75
C LEU A 50 -2.56 -6.27 15.96
N VAL A 51 -2.03 -6.00 17.14
CA VAL A 51 -2.45 -6.64 18.40
C VAL A 51 -3.39 -5.77 19.22
N LYS A 52 -3.33 -4.45 19.05
CA LYS A 52 -4.24 -3.48 19.66
C LYS A 52 -4.41 -2.27 18.74
N VAL A 53 -5.64 -1.76 18.68
CA VAL A 53 -6.04 -0.64 17.84
C VAL A 53 -6.86 0.38 18.64
N LEU A 54 -6.58 1.65 18.37
CA LEU A 54 -7.39 2.80 18.78
C LEU A 54 -7.77 3.59 17.53
N ARG A 55 -9.02 4.08 17.48
CA ARG A 55 -9.47 5.00 16.42
C ARG A 55 -9.84 6.35 17.00
N PHE A 56 -9.35 7.40 16.35
CA PHE A 56 -9.56 8.78 16.74
C PHE A 56 -10.25 9.56 15.64
N LYS A 57 -11.01 10.59 15.99
CA LYS A 57 -11.53 11.61 15.09
C LYS A 57 -10.40 12.55 14.68
N GLY A 58 -9.99 12.45 13.42
CA GLY A 58 -8.97 13.30 12.81
C GLY A 58 -9.48 14.69 12.43
N ALA A 59 -10.79 14.87 12.24
CA ALA A 59 -11.32 16.14 11.75
C ALA A 59 -11.02 17.29 12.71
N GLY A 60 -10.38 18.35 12.19
CA GLY A 60 -9.94 19.51 12.97
C GLY A 60 -8.81 19.20 13.97
N SER A 61 -8.05 18.12 13.78
CA SER A 61 -6.81 17.84 14.52
C SER A 61 -5.57 18.40 13.80
N ASN A 62 -4.43 18.36 14.47
CA ASN A 62 -3.10 18.51 13.88
C ASN A 62 -2.25 17.27 14.21
N TYR A 63 -1.04 17.18 13.63
CA TYR A 63 -0.13 16.04 13.80
C TYR A 63 0.30 15.78 15.26
N LEU A 64 0.12 16.74 16.16
CA LEU A 64 0.45 16.63 17.59
C LEU A 64 -0.75 16.37 18.52
N ASN A 65 -1.99 16.66 18.08
CA ASN A 65 -3.16 16.68 18.98
C ASN A 65 -4.27 15.68 18.62
N TRP A 66 -4.11 14.91 17.55
CA TRP A 66 -5.10 13.93 17.11
C TRP A 66 -5.33 12.82 18.13
N MET A 67 -4.28 12.41 18.85
CA MET A 67 -4.37 11.45 19.96
C MET A 67 -4.82 12.21 21.21
N SER A 68 -6.13 12.42 21.35
CA SER A 68 -6.69 13.02 22.56
C SER A 68 -7.95 12.29 22.97
N LYS A 69 -8.24 12.31 24.27
CA LYS A 69 -9.36 11.56 24.85
C LYS A 69 -10.70 11.93 24.22
N ASN A 70 -10.92 13.23 23.95
CA ASN A 70 -12.14 13.75 23.32
C ASN A 70 -12.29 13.36 21.85
N ARG A 71 -11.19 12.92 21.20
CA ARG A 71 -11.20 12.43 19.83
C ARG A 71 -11.34 10.92 19.74
N LEU A 72 -11.25 10.17 20.84
CA LEU A 72 -11.36 8.70 20.82
C LEU A 72 -12.75 8.25 20.36
N ILE A 73 -12.81 7.50 19.25
CA ILE A 73 -14.03 6.90 18.69
C ILE A 73 -14.22 5.48 19.26
N GLU A 74 -13.15 4.68 19.15
CA GLU A 74 -13.15 3.24 19.41
C GLU A 74 -11.78 2.80 19.97
N SER A 75 -11.81 1.73 20.76
CA SER A 75 -10.64 1.14 21.39
C SER A 75 -10.82 -0.37 21.56
N ASP A 76 -9.74 -1.12 21.33
CA ASP A 76 -9.63 -2.55 21.69
C ASP A 76 -9.48 -2.81 23.21
N TRP A 77 -9.59 -1.77 24.04
CA TRP A 77 -9.73 -1.90 25.48
C TRP A 77 -11.10 -1.37 25.90
N GLU A 78 -11.92 -2.27 26.43
CA GLU A 78 -13.34 -2.05 26.69
C GLU A 78 -13.58 -0.91 27.70
N ASP A 79 -12.68 -0.75 28.67
CA ASP A 79 -12.78 0.27 29.71
C ASP A 79 -12.23 1.63 29.27
N LEU A 80 -11.35 1.68 28.27
CA LEU A 80 -10.64 2.91 27.91
C LEU A 80 -11.64 3.99 27.51
N LYS A 81 -12.73 3.66 26.81
CA LYS A 81 -13.73 4.63 26.34
C LYS A 81 -14.36 5.43 27.49
N PHE A 82 -14.58 4.81 28.64
CA PHE A 82 -15.22 5.43 29.81
C PHE A 82 -14.24 5.85 30.90
N ALA A 83 -12.99 5.38 30.84
CA ALA A 83 -11.96 5.76 31.78
C ALA A 83 -11.59 7.24 31.69
N LYS A 84 -11.11 7.79 32.81
CA LYS A 84 -10.55 9.14 32.94
C LYS A 84 -9.05 9.06 33.22
N PRO A 85 -8.23 8.80 32.20
CA PRO A 85 -6.79 8.72 32.36
C PRO A 85 -6.21 10.08 32.73
N ASN A 86 -5.12 10.05 33.50
CA ASN A 86 -4.33 11.25 33.77
C ASN A 86 -3.58 11.72 32.53
N PHE A 87 -3.10 10.76 31.75
CA PHE A 87 -2.30 11.03 30.57
C PHE A 87 -2.96 10.37 29.37
N PHE A 88 -3.21 11.18 28.35
CA PHE A 88 -3.78 10.74 27.09
C PHE A 88 -3.31 11.67 25.96
N GLY A 89 -2.18 11.35 25.34
CA GLY A 89 -1.75 12.05 24.13
C GLY A 89 -0.31 11.78 23.71
N LEU A 90 0.15 12.51 22.69
CA LEU A 90 1.49 12.41 22.12
C LEU A 90 2.52 13.30 22.82
N VAL A 91 2.07 14.45 23.35
CA VAL A 91 2.91 15.47 23.99
C VAL A 91 2.24 15.89 25.28
N GLU A 92 2.99 15.89 26.38
CA GLU A 92 2.56 16.45 27.67
C GLU A 92 3.02 17.92 27.76
N ASN A 93 2.18 18.80 28.31
CA ASN A 93 2.38 20.22 28.63
C ASN A 93 3.67 20.91 28.10
N LEU A 94 3.49 21.98 27.30
CA LEU A 94 4.52 22.88 26.75
C LEU A 94 5.29 23.74 27.80
N ASN A 95 5.60 23.20 28.98
CA ASN A 95 6.56 23.81 29.88
C ASN A 95 7.85 22.99 29.82
N GLU A 96 8.86 23.61 29.24
CA GLU A 96 10.21 23.11 28.98
C GLU A 96 10.79 22.26 30.12
N ALA A 97 11.04 20.97 29.85
CA ALA A 97 12.23 20.19 30.27
C ALA A 97 12.06 18.66 30.17
N ASP A 98 10.86 18.11 30.01
CA ASP A 98 10.64 16.66 29.87
C ASP A 98 9.63 16.39 28.75
N VAL A 99 10.11 16.21 27.52
CA VAL A 99 9.28 15.65 26.43
C VAL A 99 9.08 14.17 26.74
N SER A 100 8.02 13.86 27.48
CA SER A 100 7.62 12.49 27.75
C SER A 100 6.93 11.89 26.52
N PRO A 101 7.20 10.62 26.20
CA PRO A 101 6.64 9.92 25.04
C PRO A 101 5.12 9.73 25.09
N PRO A 102 4.49 9.33 23.96
CA PRO A 102 3.07 9.03 23.91
C PRO A 102 2.64 8.05 25.01
N SER A 103 1.72 8.48 25.88
CA SER A 103 1.33 7.69 27.05
C SER A 103 -0.18 7.73 27.30
N LEU A 104 -0.76 6.56 27.60
CA LEU A 104 -2.11 6.38 28.12
C LEU A 104 -2.04 5.84 29.55
N ARG A 105 -1.90 6.73 30.54
CA ARG A 105 -1.69 6.37 31.96
C ARG A 105 -2.86 6.80 32.85
N TYR A 106 -3.19 5.99 33.87
CA TYR A 106 -4.13 6.31 34.95
C TYR A 106 -3.35 6.64 36.26
N PRO A 107 -3.83 7.52 37.16
CA PRO A 107 -3.11 7.80 38.41
C PRO A 107 -2.98 6.57 39.30
N SER A 108 -1.84 6.48 39.96
CA SER A 108 -1.83 6.35 41.42
C SER A 108 -0.74 7.27 42.00
N PRO A 109 -0.99 7.99 43.10
CA PRO A 109 0.00 8.86 43.71
C PRO A 109 1.13 8.03 44.34
N SER A 110 2.38 8.43 44.07
CA SER A 110 3.54 8.21 44.95
C SER A 110 4.07 6.79 45.21
N SER A 111 3.86 5.80 44.34
CA SER A 111 4.69 4.58 44.40
C SER A 111 4.98 3.99 43.03
N THR A 112 6.25 3.65 42.80
CA THR A 112 6.81 3.01 41.59
C THR A 112 6.22 1.62 41.28
N THR A 113 5.18 1.21 41.99
CA THR A 113 4.58 -0.12 41.95
C THR A 113 3.09 -0.10 41.60
N THR A 114 2.49 1.07 41.35
CA THR A 114 1.02 1.20 41.13
C THR A 114 0.61 1.86 39.82
N GLU A 115 1.56 2.17 38.92
CA GLU A 115 1.23 2.75 37.62
C GLU A 115 0.53 1.73 36.73
N ALA A 116 -0.66 2.10 36.27
CA ALA A 116 -1.47 1.27 35.39
C ALA A 116 -1.71 1.98 34.06
N VAL A 117 -1.59 1.22 32.98
CA VAL A 117 -1.62 1.75 31.61
C VAL A 117 -2.47 0.88 30.71
N TRP A 118 -2.83 1.42 29.56
CA TRP A 118 -3.25 0.61 28.41
C TRP A 118 -2.09 0.36 27.45
N THR A 119 -1.33 1.43 27.18
CA THR A 119 -0.13 1.42 26.37
C THR A 119 0.79 2.57 26.78
N VAL A 120 2.10 2.36 26.61
CA VAL A 120 3.13 3.38 26.81
C VAL A 120 4.26 3.16 25.81
N THR A 121 4.69 4.24 25.17
CA THR A 121 5.99 4.30 24.48
C THR A 121 7.02 4.77 25.49
N VAL A 122 8.20 4.16 25.54
CA VAL A 122 9.31 4.67 26.35
C VAL A 122 10.37 5.18 25.38
N ASP A 123 10.46 6.51 25.30
CA ASP A 123 11.31 7.27 24.39
C ASP A 123 12.56 7.86 25.10
N LYS A 124 13.21 7.12 26.03
CA LYS A 124 14.45 7.55 26.73
C LYS A 124 15.42 6.38 27.00
N GLU A 125 16.72 6.57 26.70
CA GLU A 125 17.78 5.57 26.93
C GLU A 125 17.96 5.24 28.42
N LYS A 126 17.81 6.23 29.30
CA LYS A 126 17.93 6.10 30.77
C LYS A 126 16.70 6.70 31.46
N PRO A 127 15.57 5.99 31.48
CA PRO A 127 14.37 6.50 32.09
C PRO A 127 14.47 6.49 33.62
N ALA A 128 13.72 7.39 34.26
CA ALA A 128 13.82 7.65 35.69
C ALA A 128 13.31 6.46 36.52
N CYS A 129 12.24 5.80 36.05
CA CYS A 129 11.64 4.68 36.76
C CYS A 129 12.37 3.37 36.46
N ILE A 130 12.56 2.54 37.48
CA ILE A 130 13.25 1.24 37.32
C ILE A 130 12.49 0.31 36.36
N TRP A 131 11.15 0.33 36.37
CA TRP A 131 10.34 -0.48 35.46
C TRP A 131 10.44 0.00 34.00
N GLU A 132 10.81 1.26 33.76
CA GLU A 132 11.04 1.80 32.42
C GLU A 132 12.42 1.38 31.86
N ARG A 133 13.30 0.77 32.66
CA ARG A 133 14.61 0.32 32.18
C ARG A 133 14.44 -0.98 31.38
N ASN A 134 14.83 -0.92 30.11
CA ASN A 134 14.85 -2.07 29.20
C ASN A 134 16.22 -2.13 28.51
N GLU A 135 16.62 -3.30 28.00
CA GLU A 135 17.94 -3.51 27.40
C GLU A 135 18.09 -2.77 26.05
N THR A 136 16.98 -2.46 25.37
CA THR A 136 16.93 -1.79 24.07
C THR A 136 15.88 -0.67 24.04
N TYR A 137 16.19 0.40 23.32
CA TYR A 137 15.46 1.67 23.31
C TYR A 137 15.31 2.20 21.86
N PRO A 138 14.14 2.74 21.43
CA PRO A 138 12.85 2.80 22.14
C PRO A 138 12.15 1.45 22.22
N TYR A 139 11.11 1.38 23.06
CA TYR A 139 10.23 0.21 23.11
C TYR A 139 8.80 0.59 23.46
N PHE A 140 7.88 -0.32 23.16
CA PHE A 140 6.45 -0.12 23.28
C PHE A 140 5.85 -1.19 24.19
N LYS A 141 5.09 -0.81 25.22
CA LYS A 141 4.40 -1.73 26.11
C LYS A 141 2.91 -1.56 25.98
N TYR A 142 2.17 -2.66 26.03
CA TYR A 142 0.72 -2.65 25.96
C TYR A 142 0.10 -3.74 26.83
N VAL A 143 -1.15 -3.54 27.23
CA VAL A 143 -1.93 -4.56 27.92
C VAL A 143 -2.57 -5.51 26.91
N ALA A 144 -2.25 -6.81 26.98
CA ALA A 144 -2.88 -7.83 26.15
C ALA A 144 -4.35 -8.09 26.52
N GLY A 145 -4.72 -7.85 27.79
CA GLY A 145 -6.09 -7.93 28.27
C GLY A 145 -7.03 -6.85 27.73
N GLN A 146 -8.24 -6.77 28.28
CA GLN A 146 -9.29 -5.84 27.84
C GLN A 146 -9.35 -4.54 28.67
N LYS A 147 -8.59 -4.44 29.75
CA LYS A 147 -8.62 -3.32 30.70
C LYS A 147 -7.21 -2.79 30.97
N TYR A 148 -7.08 -1.60 31.53
CA TYR A 148 -5.77 -1.16 32.02
C TYR A 148 -5.23 -2.14 33.07
N GLU A 149 -3.93 -2.29 33.11
CA GLU A 149 -3.25 -3.18 34.06
C GLU A 149 -2.04 -2.48 34.64
N ASN A 150 -1.65 -2.90 35.84
CA ASN A 150 -0.38 -2.50 36.43
C ASN A 150 0.77 -2.85 35.49
N LEU A 151 1.77 -1.97 35.34
CA LEU A 151 2.92 -2.20 34.46
C LEU A 151 3.77 -3.43 34.83
N ASN A 152 3.69 -3.90 36.08
CA ASN A 152 4.30 -5.15 36.53
C ASN A 152 3.42 -6.39 36.30
N SER A 153 2.22 -6.22 35.74
CA SER A 153 1.30 -7.32 35.48
C SER A 153 1.86 -8.27 34.41
N TYR A 154 1.67 -9.57 34.60
CA TYR A 154 2.00 -10.60 33.62
C TYR A 154 1.22 -10.46 32.30
N ARG A 155 0.24 -9.54 32.23
CA ARG A 155 -0.56 -9.22 31.04
C ARG A 155 0.05 -8.10 30.19
N ILE A 156 1.11 -7.47 30.66
CA ILE A 156 1.89 -6.52 29.87
C ILE A 156 2.71 -7.29 28.83
N ARG A 157 2.69 -6.79 27.60
CA ARG A 157 3.46 -7.32 26.47
C ARG A 157 4.26 -6.20 25.83
N SER A 158 5.29 -6.58 25.08
CA SER A 158 6.04 -5.65 24.24
C SER A 158 5.48 -5.69 22.82
N ALA A 159 5.28 -4.53 22.20
CA ALA A 159 5.08 -4.45 20.75
C ALA A 159 6.42 -4.19 20.06
N GLN A 160 6.57 -4.69 18.85
CA GLN A 160 7.73 -4.47 17.99
C GLN A 160 7.68 -3.09 17.31
N ALA A 161 6.48 -2.58 17.03
CA ALA A 161 6.30 -1.27 16.41
C ALA A 161 4.96 -0.62 16.82
N ILE A 162 4.88 0.69 16.62
CA ILE A 162 3.62 1.44 16.55
C ILE A 162 3.44 1.88 15.11
N VAL A 163 2.21 1.80 14.62
CA VAL A 163 1.79 2.37 13.35
C VAL A 163 0.71 3.43 13.58
N VAL A 164 0.80 4.53 12.83
CA VAL A 164 -0.22 5.58 12.79
C VAL A 164 -0.71 5.66 11.35
N LEU A 165 -1.99 5.34 11.13
CA LEU A 165 -2.60 5.34 9.80
C LEU A 165 -3.65 6.45 9.71
N LEU A 166 -3.64 7.20 8.61
CA LEU A 166 -4.55 8.32 8.39
C LEU A 166 -5.66 7.92 7.42
N ASN A 167 -6.91 8.21 7.80
CA ASN A 167 -8.11 8.05 6.97
C ASN A 167 -8.70 9.45 6.72
N TYR A 168 -9.00 9.84 5.48
CA TYR A 168 -9.35 11.23 5.11
C TYR A 168 -10.87 11.44 4.92
N MET A 169 -11.40 12.64 5.24
CA MET A 169 -12.84 13.01 5.19
C MET A 169 -13.30 13.09 3.74
N HIS A 170 -12.47 13.79 2.99
CA HIS A 170 -12.34 13.93 1.54
C HIS A 170 -10.81 13.95 1.36
N PHE A 171 -10.26 13.40 0.28
CA PHE A 171 -8.83 13.58 0.03
C PHE A 171 -8.49 15.07 0.11
N PRO A 172 -7.34 15.45 0.69
CA PRO A 172 -6.97 16.85 0.73
C PRO A 172 -7.10 17.45 -0.66
N GLN A 173 -7.90 18.52 -0.78
CA GLN A 173 -7.83 19.36 -1.98
C GLN A 173 -6.44 20.01 -1.94
N GLY A 174 -5.55 19.46 -2.77
CA GLY A 174 -4.10 19.40 -2.52
C GLY A 174 -3.70 17.93 -2.56
N GLU A 175 -3.78 17.34 -3.75
CA GLU A 175 -3.53 15.92 -4.01
C GLU A 175 -2.22 15.44 -3.37
N PRO A 176 -2.09 14.14 -2.99
CA PRO A 176 -0.77 13.53 -3.07
C PRO A 176 -0.41 13.60 -4.54
N SER A 177 0.37 14.62 -4.93
CA SER A 177 0.77 14.92 -6.31
C SER A 177 0.40 13.78 -7.24
N GLU A 178 -0.70 13.90 -8.01
CA GLU A 178 -1.16 12.84 -8.93
C GLU A 178 -0.01 12.32 -9.79
N TYR A 179 1.03 13.15 -9.93
CA TYR A 179 2.29 12.90 -10.55
C TYR A 179 3.36 12.28 -9.62
N HIS A 180 4.08 11.29 -10.14
CA HIS A 180 5.22 10.63 -9.51
C HIS A 180 6.50 10.90 -10.31
N ASP A 181 7.66 10.94 -9.65
CA ASP A 181 8.96 10.98 -10.35
C ASP A 181 9.46 9.56 -10.66
N LEU A 182 8.75 8.85 -11.55
CA LEU A 182 9.12 7.48 -11.92
C LEU A 182 10.31 7.43 -12.89
N PHE A 183 10.60 8.55 -13.56
CA PHE A 183 11.70 8.66 -14.51
C PHE A 183 12.99 9.21 -13.89
N ARG A 184 12.97 9.55 -12.59
CA ARG A 184 14.10 10.10 -11.82
C ARG A 184 14.64 11.40 -12.42
N THR A 185 13.73 12.25 -12.91
CA THR A 185 14.05 13.56 -13.47
C THR A 185 14.17 14.64 -12.38
N GLY A 186 13.83 14.31 -11.14
CA GLY A 186 13.72 15.25 -10.03
C GLY A 186 12.35 15.94 -9.97
N GLU A 187 11.44 15.63 -10.90
CA GLU A 187 10.12 16.24 -10.98
C GLU A 187 9.00 15.21 -10.91
N LYS A 188 7.97 15.52 -10.13
CA LYS A 188 6.76 14.70 -10.03
C LYS A 188 5.91 14.95 -11.27
N GLU A 189 6.06 14.08 -12.28
CA GLU A 189 5.47 14.29 -13.62
C GLU A 189 4.63 13.11 -14.17
N CYS A 190 4.49 12.00 -13.43
CA CYS A 190 3.81 10.78 -13.90
C CYS A 190 2.49 10.49 -13.20
N ARG A 191 1.37 10.57 -13.91
CA ARG A 191 0.05 10.26 -13.39
C ARG A 191 -0.28 8.77 -13.43
N PHE A 192 -0.84 8.23 -12.36
CA PHE A 192 -1.40 6.88 -12.38
C PHE A 192 -2.62 6.79 -13.31
N ALA A 193 -2.59 5.90 -14.30
CA ALA A 193 -3.66 5.75 -15.30
C ALA A 193 -4.53 4.53 -15.08
N PHE A 194 -3.95 3.40 -14.67
CA PHE A 194 -4.70 2.15 -14.54
C PHE A 194 -3.98 1.08 -13.70
N ARG A 195 -4.78 0.25 -13.01
CA ARG A 195 -4.35 -0.99 -12.35
C ARG A 195 -5.10 -2.19 -12.91
N GLY A 196 -4.38 -3.17 -13.45
CA GLY A 196 -4.93 -4.52 -13.64
C GLY A 196 -4.55 -5.39 -12.44
N THR A 197 -5.52 -5.93 -11.69
CA THR A 197 -5.23 -6.79 -10.52
C THR A 197 -5.58 -8.24 -10.82
N ALA A 198 -4.69 -9.17 -10.47
CA ALA A 198 -4.93 -10.60 -10.66
C ALA A 198 -6.01 -11.12 -9.70
N LYS A 199 -6.71 -12.18 -10.12
CA LYS A 199 -7.61 -12.99 -9.29
C LYS A 199 -8.77 -12.22 -8.62
N VAL A 200 -9.23 -11.12 -9.22
CA VAL A 200 -10.36 -10.31 -8.72
C VAL A 200 -11.73 -10.66 -9.33
N GLY A 201 -11.75 -11.58 -10.29
CA GLY A 201 -12.97 -12.04 -10.98
C GLY A 201 -13.54 -11.03 -11.98
N GLN A 202 -12.73 -10.10 -12.50
CA GLN A 202 -13.16 -9.04 -13.43
C GLN A 202 -12.39 -9.09 -14.75
N LEU A 203 -13.03 -8.67 -15.83
CA LEU A 203 -12.39 -8.62 -17.15
C LEU A 203 -11.49 -7.40 -17.27
N VAL A 204 -10.17 -7.60 -17.33
CA VAL A 204 -9.22 -6.49 -17.32
C VAL A 204 -9.38 -5.55 -18.51
N TYR A 205 -9.69 -6.10 -19.69
CA TYR A 205 -9.85 -5.30 -20.91
C TYR A 205 -11.11 -4.44 -20.85
N GLN A 206 -12.23 -4.96 -20.34
CA GLN A 206 -13.44 -4.16 -20.17
C GLN A 206 -13.26 -3.08 -19.10
N ALA A 207 -12.60 -3.42 -17.99
CA ALA A 207 -12.25 -2.46 -16.95
C ALA A 207 -11.34 -1.35 -17.51
N TYR A 208 -10.39 -1.68 -18.37
CA TYR A 208 -9.49 -0.72 -19.01
C TYR A 208 -10.19 0.16 -20.06
N GLU A 209 -10.93 -0.46 -20.98
CA GLU A 209 -11.55 0.22 -22.13
C GLU A 209 -12.72 1.10 -21.71
N THR A 210 -13.57 0.62 -20.79
CA THR A 210 -14.85 1.28 -20.48
C THR A 210 -14.98 1.69 -19.01
N GLY A 211 -14.15 1.14 -18.12
CA GLY A 211 -14.34 1.26 -16.67
C GLY A 211 -15.47 0.38 -16.12
N ALA A 212 -16.00 -0.56 -16.92
CA ALA A 212 -17.06 -1.48 -16.48
C ALA A 212 -16.58 -2.44 -15.38
N GLU A 213 -17.52 -2.94 -14.58
CA GLU A 213 -17.31 -3.90 -13.47
C GLU A 213 -16.47 -3.38 -12.29
N VAL A 214 -15.99 -2.13 -12.33
CA VAL A 214 -15.40 -1.43 -11.18
C VAL A 214 -16.49 -1.25 -10.12
N LYS A 215 -16.50 -2.08 -9.08
CA LYS A 215 -17.46 -1.97 -7.97
C LYS A 215 -17.18 -0.69 -7.19
N ASP A 216 -18.25 0.01 -6.84
CA ASP A 216 -18.32 1.29 -6.12
C ASP A 216 -17.10 1.55 -5.21
N TYR A 217 -16.40 2.66 -5.50
CA TYR A 217 -15.07 3.09 -5.03
C TYR A 217 -13.86 2.63 -5.86
N MET A 218 -13.75 3.14 -7.09
CA MET A 218 -12.48 3.69 -7.58
C MET A 218 -12.56 5.21 -7.47
N GLU A 219 -11.54 5.83 -6.90
CA GLU A 219 -11.38 7.28 -6.96
C GLU A 219 -11.31 7.75 -8.43
N ALA A 220 -11.82 8.96 -8.69
CA ALA A 220 -11.71 9.63 -9.99
C ALA A 220 -10.26 9.76 -10.50
N THR A 221 -9.26 9.49 -9.65
CA THR A 221 -7.81 9.51 -9.91
C THR A 221 -7.28 8.24 -10.58
N CYS A 222 -7.97 7.10 -10.50
CA CYS A 222 -7.52 5.83 -11.07
C CYS A 222 -7.98 5.59 -12.52
N LYS A 223 -8.67 6.58 -13.11
CA LYS A 223 -9.08 6.64 -14.51
C LYS A 223 -8.69 8.02 -15.02
N THR A 224 -7.75 8.09 -15.95
CA THR A 224 -7.54 9.30 -16.74
C THR A 224 -8.18 9.11 -18.12
N ASP A 225 -9.15 9.96 -18.42
CA ASP A 225 -9.72 10.13 -19.76
C ASP A 225 -8.90 11.14 -20.59
N ASN A 226 -7.94 11.81 -19.96
CA ASN A 226 -7.08 12.79 -20.60
C ASN A 226 -5.85 12.13 -21.24
N TRP A 227 -6.05 11.59 -22.45
CA TRP A 227 -5.00 11.01 -23.29
C TRP A 227 -4.33 12.03 -24.23
N LYS A 228 -4.38 13.33 -23.88
CA LYS A 228 -3.75 14.40 -24.66
C LYS A 228 -2.40 14.77 -24.06
N ASN A 229 -1.46 15.13 -24.93
CA ASN A 229 -0.13 15.64 -24.54
C ASN A 229 0.69 14.68 -23.67
N ILE A 230 0.57 13.37 -23.89
CA ILE A 230 1.42 12.38 -23.23
C ILE A 230 2.80 12.41 -23.90
N ASP A 231 3.84 12.48 -23.08
CA ASP A 231 5.26 12.36 -23.47
C ASP A 231 5.68 10.88 -23.44
N GLN A 232 5.52 10.24 -22.28
CA GLN A 232 5.95 8.85 -22.07
C GLN A 232 4.94 8.06 -21.25
N ILE A 233 4.92 6.74 -21.44
CA ILE A 233 4.04 5.83 -20.71
C ILE A 233 4.89 4.74 -20.07
N LEU A 234 4.69 4.49 -18.77
CA LEU A 234 5.29 3.36 -18.05
C LEU A 234 4.26 2.26 -17.92
N PHE A 235 4.61 1.06 -18.35
CA PHE A 235 3.93 -0.20 -18.01
C PHE A 235 4.78 -0.98 -17.02
N GLY A 236 4.25 -1.24 -15.83
CA GLY A 236 4.96 -1.91 -14.74
C GLY A 236 4.28 -3.19 -14.27
N ILE A 237 5.07 -4.21 -13.92
CA ILE A 237 4.58 -5.46 -13.32
C ILE A 237 4.84 -5.43 -11.82
N ILE A 238 3.80 -5.73 -11.03
CA ILE A 238 3.86 -5.82 -9.57
C ILE A 238 3.84 -7.28 -9.14
N HIS A 239 4.91 -7.75 -8.51
CA HIS A 239 5.01 -9.08 -7.93
C HIS A 239 5.49 -8.99 -6.48
N LYS A 240 4.77 -9.64 -5.56
CA LYS A 240 4.98 -9.55 -4.12
C LYS A 240 5.03 -8.09 -3.64
N GLY A 241 4.09 -7.29 -4.17
CA GLY A 241 3.96 -5.87 -3.86
C GLY A 241 5.04 -4.95 -4.43
N LYS A 242 6.04 -5.45 -5.18
CA LYS A 242 7.13 -4.64 -5.74
C LYS A 242 7.01 -4.51 -7.26
N MET A 243 7.36 -3.36 -7.81
CA MET A 243 7.51 -3.20 -9.27
C MET A 243 8.79 -3.91 -9.71
N VAL A 244 8.65 -5.05 -10.39
CA VAL A 244 9.76 -5.96 -10.74
C VAL A 244 10.15 -5.91 -12.21
N LYS A 245 9.26 -5.45 -13.09
CA LYS A 245 9.50 -5.25 -14.51
C LYS A 245 8.89 -3.93 -14.96
N THR A 246 9.55 -3.28 -15.92
CA THR A 246 9.13 -2.02 -16.51
C THR A 246 9.33 -2.04 -18.02
N ASN A 247 8.41 -1.37 -18.71
CA ASN A 247 8.54 -1.00 -20.12
C ASN A 247 8.12 0.46 -20.25
N PHE A 248 8.87 1.21 -21.04
CA PHE A 248 8.64 2.62 -21.29
C PHE A 248 8.27 2.79 -22.75
N PHE A 249 7.22 3.55 -23.01
CA PHE A 249 6.70 3.81 -24.34
C PHE A 249 6.65 5.30 -24.63
N ASN A 250 6.76 5.65 -25.91
CA ASN A 250 6.48 6.97 -26.41
C ASN A 250 4.95 7.17 -26.41
N GLY A 251 4.48 8.17 -25.66
CA GLY A 251 3.06 8.50 -25.60
C GLY A 251 2.61 9.45 -26.71
N GLU A 252 3.53 10.02 -27.47
CA GLU A 252 3.19 10.99 -28.50
C GLU A 252 2.34 10.38 -29.62
N ARG A 253 1.22 11.05 -29.94
CA ARG A 253 0.29 10.63 -31.01
C ARG A 253 -0.33 9.24 -30.81
N THR A 254 -0.26 8.71 -29.59
CA THR A 254 -0.98 7.52 -29.16
C THR A 254 -2.34 7.89 -28.57
N ASN A 255 -3.18 6.90 -28.39
CA ASN A 255 -4.41 6.93 -27.63
C ASN A 255 -4.41 5.79 -26.61
N TYR A 256 -5.46 5.72 -25.79
CA TYR A 256 -5.55 4.75 -24.71
C TYR A 256 -5.50 3.28 -25.16
N LEU A 257 -5.75 2.94 -26.42
CA LEU A 257 -5.76 1.56 -26.91
C LEU A 257 -4.51 1.17 -27.72
N ASP A 258 -3.75 2.12 -28.28
CA ASP A 258 -2.69 1.82 -29.25
C ASP A 258 -1.25 2.02 -28.74
N TRP A 259 -1.05 2.68 -27.59
CA TRP A 259 0.29 2.97 -27.07
C TRP A 259 1.16 1.75 -26.74
N PHE A 260 0.54 0.61 -26.45
CA PHE A 260 1.23 -0.63 -26.05
C PHE A 260 1.59 -1.46 -27.28
N GLN A 261 2.47 -0.94 -28.13
CA GLN A 261 2.89 -1.54 -29.40
C GLN A 261 4.41 -1.40 -29.59
N PRO A 262 5.05 -2.26 -30.42
CA PRO A 262 6.49 -2.27 -30.56
C PRO A 262 7.03 -0.96 -31.12
N GLU A 263 6.31 -0.27 -32.00
CA GLU A 263 6.76 1.01 -32.58
C GLU A 263 6.89 2.13 -31.55
N TYR A 264 6.18 2.03 -30.43
CA TYR A 264 6.22 3.01 -29.35
C TYR A 264 7.18 2.60 -28.23
N LEU A 265 7.76 1.40 -28.23
CA LEU A 265 8.65 0.95 -27.15
C LEU A 265 9.97 1.77 -27.16
N LEU A 266 10.23 2.48 -26.06
CA LEU A 266 11.47 3.23 -25.84
C LEU A 266 12.51 2.40 -25.09
N ASN A 267 12.08 1.67 -24.05
CA ASN A 267 12.98 0.89 -23.19
C ASN A 267 12.23 -0.24 -22.51
N SER A 268 12.93 -1.32 -22.16
CA SER A 268 12.39 -2.48 -21.46
C SER A 268 13.38 -3.02 -20.42
N SER A 269 12.84 -3.52 -19.32
CA SER A 269 13.57 -4.36 -18.36
C SER A 269 13.91 -5.76 -18.89
N TRP A 270 13.33 -6.17 -20.03
CA TRP A 270 13.74 -7.35 -20.79
C TRP A 270 14.60 -6.92 -21.97
N TYR A 271 15.87 -7.30 -21.98
CA TYR A 271 16.82 -6.76 -22.97
C TYR A 271 16.56 -7.26 -24.39
N ASP A 272 15.93 -8.42 -24.55
CA ASP A 272 15.63 -9.02 -25.85
C ASP A 272 14.29 -8.57 -26.43
N LEU A 273 13.43 -7.89 -25.65
CA LEU A 273 12.14 -7.42 -26.13
C LEU A 273 12.27 -6.45 -27.32
N PRO A 274 13.18 -5.45 -27.33
CA PRO A 274 13.31 -4.52 -28.46
C PRO A 274 13.82 -5.17 -29.76
N ILE A 275 14.45 -6.35 -29.69
CA ILE A 275 15.15 -6.98 -30.82
C ILE A 275 14.47 -8.31 -31.23
N GLY A 276 13.68 -8.91 -30.33
CA GLY A 276 12.98 -10.15 -30.58
C GLY A 276 11.92 -10.03 -31.68
N SER A 277 11.50 -11.17 -32.23
CA SER A 277 10.26 -11.23 -33.00
C SER A 277 9.09 -11.23 -32.02
N GLN A 278 8.06 -10.43 -32.29
CA GLN A 278 6.82 -10.42 -31.50
C GLN A 278 5.65 -10.86 -32.37
N HIS A 279 4.92 -11.89 -31.93
CA HIS A 279 3.72 -12.35 -32.62
C HIS A 279 2.48 -11.54 -32.18
N PHE A 280 2.35 -11.31 -30.87
CA PHE A 280 1.43 -10.34 -30.30
C PHE A 280 2.21 -9.31 -29.49
N PHE A 281 1.87 -8.04 -29.67
CA PHE A 281 2.31 -6.94 -28.81
C PHE A 281 1.23 -5.87 -28.84
N SER A 282 0.17 -6.09 -28.05
CA SER A 282 -0.98 -5.17 -27.99
C SER A 282 -1.83 -5.34 -26.74
N ILE A 283 -2.63 -4.32 -26.41
CA ILE A 283 -3.61 -4.35 -25.31
C ILE A 283 -4.69 -5.41 -25.59
N ILE A 284 -5.22 -5.45 -26.82
CA ILE A 284 -6.23 -6.42 -27.23
C ILE A 284 -5.69 -7.85 -27.26
N GLY A 285 -4.39 -8.02 -27.52
CA GLY A 285 -3.70 -9.32 -27.53
C GLY A 285 -4.37 -10.32 -28.47
N ASN A 286 -4.67 -11.51 -27.96
CA ASN A 286 -5.45 -12.52 -28.66
C ASN A 286 -6.93 -12.44 -28.24
N PRO A 287 -7.83 -11.85 -29.06
CA PRO A 287 -9.23 -11.63 -28.70
C PRO A 287 -10.02 -12.92 -28.48
N ASP A 288 -9.68 -14.00 -29.19
CA ASP A 288 -10.39 -15.28 -29.15
C ASP A 288 -10.09 -16.04 -27.86
N LEU A 289 -8.81 -16.07 -27.46
CA LEU A 289 -8.34 -16.71 -26.23
C LEU A 289 -8.37 -15.79 -25.00
N LYS A 290 -8.86 -14.55 -25.15
CA LYS A 290 -8.95 -13.56 -24.06
C LYS A 290 -7.61 -13.25 -23.35
N ARG A 291 -6.49 -13.46 -24.05
CA ARG A 291 -5.14 -13.01 -23.65
C ARG A 291 -5.03 -11.51 -23.97
N ARG A 292 -4.82 -10.69 -22.95
CA ARG A 292 -4.79 -9.22 -23.01
C ARG A 292 -3.46 -8.71 -22.52
N PHE A 293 -3.13 -7.45 -22.86
CA PHE A 293 -1.82 -6.86 -22.55
C PHE A 293 -0.70 -7.87 -22.82
N TYR A 294 -0.70 -8.35 -24.07
CA TYR A 294 0.01 -9.57 -24.43
C TYR A 294 1.25 -9.20 -25.23
N ILE A 295 2.42 -9.59 -24.72
CA ILE A 295 3.69 -9.51 -25.44
C ILE A 295 4.21 -10.95 -25.57
N GLU A 296 4.02 -11.51 -26.76
CA GLU A 296 4.37 -12.88 -27.13
C GLU A 296 5.49 -12.89 -28.15
N ARG A 297 6.46 -13.78 -27.94
CA ARG A 297 7.58 -13.98 -28.85
C ARG A 297 7.25 -14.94 -29.97
N ASN A 298 6.71 -16.11 -29.63
CA ASN A 298 6.40 -17.16 -30.60
C ASN A 298 5.12 -17.89 -30.21
N PHE A 299 4.30 -18.16 -31.23
CA PHE A 299 3.02 -18.86 -31.15
C PHE A 299 3.19 -20.21 -31.83
N GLY A 300 3.20 -21.29 -31.06
CA GLY A 300 3.60 -22.62 -31.56
C GLY A 300 2.74 -23.77 -31.05
N ALA A 301 1.62 -23.47 -30.37
CA ALA A 301 0.87 -24.33 -29.45
C ALA A 301 1.39 -24.24 -28.00
N CYS A 302 0.59 -24.72 -27.06
CA CYS A 302 0.75 -24.43 -25.63
C CYS A 302 2.14 -24.74 -25.04
N THR A 303 2.80 -25.78 -25.55
CA THR A 303 4.15 -26.18 -25.11
C THR A 303 5.24 -25.30 -25.66
N ASP A 304 4.99 -24.60 -26.77
CA ASP A 304 5.96 -23.75 -27.44
C ASP A 304 5.71 -22.26 -27.18
N ASP A 305 4.49 -21.88 -26.79
CA ASP A 305 4.14 -20.49 -26.50
C ASP A 305 5.13 -19.88 -25.48
N ALA A 306 5.73 -18.75 -25.86
CA ALA A 306 6.71 -18.05 -25.06
C ALA A 306 6.56 -16.54 -25.21
N GLY A 307 6.97 -15.79 -24.19
CA GLY A 307 6.89 -14.34 -24.25
C GLY A 307 7.40 -13.64 -22.99
N TRP A 308 6.90 -12.44 -22.77
CA TRP A 308 7.35 -11.56 -21.70
C TRP A 308 6.27 -11.26 -20.67
N VAL A 309 5.03 -10.99 -21.13
CA VAL A 309 3.87 -10.82 -20.26
C VAL A 309 2.58 -11.26 -20.96
N VAL A 310 1.67 -11.86 -20.20
CA VAL A 310 0.31 -12.18 -20.63
C VAL A 310 -0.69 -11.96 -19.50
N VAL A 311 -1.79 -11.28 -19.80
CA VAL A 311 -2.95 -11.20 -18.91
C VAL A 311 -4.05 -12.11 -19.45
N SER A 312 -4.12 -13.33 -18.93
CA SER A 312 -5.12 -14.32 -19.35
C SER A 312 -6.39 -14.14 -18.52
N ASN A 313 -7.48 -13.75 -19.18
CA ASN A 313 -8.77 -13.53 -18.53
C ASN A 313 -9.53 -14.84 -18.32
N LYS A 314 -10.86 -14.74 -18.20
CA LYS A 314 -11.79 -15.87 -18.11
C LYS A 314 -11.72 -16.76 -19.37
N PRO A 315 -12.26 -18.00 -19.32
CA PRO A 315 -12.26 -18.96 -20.42
C PRO A 315 -12.67 -18.37 -21.78
N PRO A 316 -12.20 -18.95 -22.91
CA PRO A 316 -11.51 -20.24 -23.01
C PRO A 316 -10.00 -20.16 -22.73
N ARG A 317 -9.49 -21.17 -22.01
CA ARG A 317 -8.06 -21.35 -21.69
C ARG A 317 -7.60 -22.71 -22.20
N PRO A 318 -7.17 -22.80 -23.47
CA PRO A 318 -6.83 -24.07 -24.09
C PRO A 318 -5.51 -24.63 -23.55
N CYS A 319 -4.68 -23.79 -22.91
CA CYS A 319 -3.35 -24.18 -22.48
C CYS A 319 -3.28 -24.49 -20.99
N PRO A 320 -2.62 -25.59 -20.58
CA PRO A 320 -2.43 -25.93 -19.17
C PRO A 320 -1.71 -24.84 -18.37
N TRP A 321 -0.80 -24.09 -18.99
CA TRP A 321 -0.13 -22.97 -18.33
C TRP A 321 -1.06 -21.80 -18.02
N GLU A 322 -2.28 -21.77 -18.55
CA GLU A 322 -3.30 -20.77 -18.20
C GLU A 322 -4.25 -21.24 -17.09
N ASP A 323 -4.13 -22.49 -16.64
CA ASP A 323 -5.12 -23.11 -15.77
C ASP A 323 -5.17 -22.43 -14.39
N SER A 324 -6.38 -21.98 -14.01
CA SER A 324 -6.65 -21.31 -12.74
C SER A 324 -8.15 -21.11 -12.56
N GLU A 325 -8.68 -21.38 -11.37
CA GLU A 325 -10.11 -21.19 -11.05
C GLU A 325 -10.51 -19.71 -10.97
N ILE A 326 -9.53 -18.79 -10.81
CA ILE A 326 -9.78 -17.36 -10.62
C ILE A 326 -9.05 -16.56 -11.72
N PHE A 327 -9.70 -15.50 -12.20
CA PHE A 327 -9.21 -14.63 -13.28
C PHE A 327 -9.22 -13.14 -12.88
N PRO A 328 -8.49 -12.26 -13.57
CA PRO A 328 -7.46 -12.58 -14.56
C PRO A 328 -6.21 -13.17 -13.87
N ILE A 329 -5.43 -13.97 -14.59
CA ILE A 329 -4.07 -14.29 -14.19
C ILE A 329 -3.12 -13.38 -14.98
N ILE A 330 -2.05 -12.93 -14.32
CA ILE A 330 -1.02 -12.11 -14.95
C ILE A 330 0.26 -12.93 -14.85
N LYS A 331 0.72 -13.48 -15.96
CA LYS A 331 2.01 -14.17 -16.04
C LYS A 331 3.05 -13.27 -16.68
N PHE A 332 4.26 -13.34 -16.17
CA PHE A 332 5.40 -12.60 -16.72
C PHE A 332 6.68 -13.41 -16.56
N THR A 333 7.64 -13.11 -17.43
CA THR A 333 8.95 -13.74 -17.38
C THR A 333 9.85 -13.06 -16.35
N ALA A 334 10.32 -13.82 -15.37
CA ALA A 334 11.13 -13.31 -14.26
C ALA A 334 12.55 -12.97 -14.71
N GLY A 335 13.11 -13.81 -15.58
CA GLY A 335 14.41 -13.63 -16.20
C GLY A 335 14.53 -12.39 -17.10
N PRO A 336 15.72 -12.15 -17.66
CA PRO A 336 16.02 -10.93 -18.41
C PRO A 336 15.55 -10.98 -19.89
N LYS A 337 15.04 -12.13 -20.36
CA LYS A 337 14.65 -12.39 -21.75
C LYS A 337 13.29 -13.08 -21.83
N ALA A 338 12.70 -13.27 -23.02
CA ALA A 338 11.49 -14.09 -23.18
C ALA A 338 11.74 -15.54 -22.75
N GLU A 339 10.74 -16.14 -22.12
CA GLU A 339 10.78 -17.54 -21.68
C GLU A 339 9.49 -18.26 -22.05
N ASN A 340 9.57 -19.58 -22.10
CA ASN A 340 8.46 -20.46 -22.38
C ASN A 340 7.42 -20.44 -21.23
N TRP A 341 6.12 -20.39 -21.54
CA TRP A 341 5.08 -20.29 -20.51
C TRP A 341 4.87 -21.57 -19.68
N SER A 342 5.24 -22.72 -20.24
CA SER A 342 5.07 -24.04 -19.62
C SER A 342 6.30 -24.47 -18.81
N GLU A 343 7.50 -24.18 -19.31
CA GLU A 343 8.76 -24.72 -18.77
C GLU A 343 9.75 -23.65 -18.30
N GLY A 344 9.54 -22.40 -18.69
CA GLY A 344 10.46 -21.30 -18.41
C GLY A 344 10.35 -20.73 -17.00
N ASP A 345 11.27 -19.80 -16.70
CA ASP A 345 11.24 -19.04 -15.43
C ASP A 345 10.17 -17.93 -15.47
N VAL A 346 8.93 -18.35 -15.26
CA VAL A 346 7.74 -17.52 -15.31
C VAL A 346 7.05 -17.46 -13.94
N LEU A 347 6.56 -16.27 -13.59
CA LEU A 347 5.90 -16.01 -12.32
C LEU A 347 4.51 -15.40 -12.54
N GLU A 348 3.64 -15.54 -11.54
CA GLU A 348 2.37 -14.83 -11.48
C GLU A 348 2.53 -13.51 -10.72
N ALA A 349 2.09 -12.42 -11.33
CA ALA A 349 2.07 -11.09 -10.74
C ALA A 349 0.78 -10.84 -9.93
N ASP A 350 0.87 -9.97 -8.94
CA ASP A 350 -0.27 -9.48 -8.18
C ASP A 350 -1.10 -8.49 -9.02
N ALA A 351 -0.40 -7.66 -9.81
CA ALA A 351 -0.99 -6.63 -10.65
C ALA A 351 -0.03 -6.16 -11.76
N PHE A 352 -0.57 -5.41 -12.72
CA PHE A 352 0.21 -4.48 -13.54
C PHE A 352 -0.34 -3.06 -13.36
N VAL A 353 0.49 -2.08 -13.69
CA VAL A 353 0.22 -0.65 -13.53
C VAL A 353 0.61 0.12 -14.77
N ILE A 354 -0.14 1.18 -15.07
CA ILE A 354 0.14 2.12 -16.15
C ILE A 354 0.27 3.51 -15.56
N PHE A 355 1.35 4.22 -15.91
CA PHE A 355 1.55 5.63 -15.58
C PHE A 355 1.78 6.45 -16.84
N LEU A 356 1.24 7.67 -16.89
CA LEU A 356 1.40 8.61 -17.99
C LEU A 356 2.24 9.79 -17.54
N LYS A 357 3.32 10.09 -18.26
CA LYS A 357 4.06 11.33 -18.14
C LYS A 357 3.53 12.32 -19.18
N TYR A 358 3.12 13.49 -18.76
CA TYR A 358 2.64 14.54 -19.67
C TYR A 358 3.78 15.46 -20.11
N LYS A 359 3.65 16.02 -21.31
CA LYS A 359 4.54 17.09 -21.77
C LYS A 359 4.39 18.30 -20.87
N LYS A 360 5.51 18.93 -20.50
CA LYS A 360 5.48 20.26 -19.90
C LYS A 360 5.00 21.25 -20.96
N LEU A 361 3.94 21.98 -20.64
CA LEU A 361 3.41 23.06 -21.47
C LEU A 361 4.31 24.29 -21.43
#